data_AF-A0A2M8DU82-F1
#
_entry.id   AF-A0A2M8DU82-F1
#
_cell.length_a   1.000
_cell.length_b   1.000
_cell.length_c   1.000
_cell.angle_alpha   90.00
_cell.angle_beta   90.00
_cell.angle_gamma   90.00
#
_symmetry.space_group_name_H-M   'P 1'
#
loop_
_entity.id
_entity.type
_entity.pdbx_description
1 polymer ?
#
loop_
_entity_poly.entity_id
_entity_poly.type
_entity_poly.pdbx_seq_one_letter_code
_entity_poly.pdbx_strand_id
1 'polypeptide(L)'
;VLSEQTSKHILSLSGSGRVREYELRYRISLHAYDVQRIEWLPADDVQLTRLLTFDDEQLLAKEQEEAQLYKDMRADAVAQTMRRLGRAKPRE
;
A
#
# COMPACT_ATOMS: atom_id res chain seq x y z
N VAL A 1 -5.94 9.54 9.73
CA VAL A 1 -5.35 8.23 9.37
C VAL A 1 -5.39 7.37 10.62
N LEU A 2 -5.93 6.16 10.54
CA LEU A 2 -5.98 5.21 11.65
C LEU A 2 -4.74 4.33 11.70
N SER A 3 -4.26 3.87 10.54
CA SER A 3 -3.02 3.09 10.42
C SER A 3 -2.40 3.24 9.04
N GLU A 4 -1.08 3.09 8.95
CA GLU A 4 -0.31 3.02 7.70
C GLU A 4 0.74 1.92 7.89
N GLN A 5 0.78 0.94 6.99
CA GLN A 5 1.60 -0.27 7.12
C GLN A 5 2.16 -0.70 5.76
N THR A 6 3.41 -1.14 5.77
CA THR A 6 4.07 -1.80 4.65
C THR A 6 4.48 -3.21 5.06
N SER A 7 4.33 -4.18 4.16
CA SER A 7 4.88 -5.52 4.36
C SER A 7 5.51 -6.06 3.09
N LYS A 8 6.43 -7.01 3.25
CA LYS A 8 7.15 -7.72 2.19
C LYS A 8 7.06 -9.22 2.46
N HIS A 9 6.61 -9.96 1.47
CA HIS A 9 6.44 -11.41 1.56
C HIS A 9 7.12 -12.09 0.37
N ILE A 10 7.70 -13.28 0.59
CA ILE A 10 8.20 -14.10 -0.51
C ILE A 10 6.98 -14.58 -1.31
N LEU A 11 6.94 -14.23 -2.59
CA LEU A 11 5.89 -14.69 -3.50
C LEU A 11 6.29 -16.01 -4.17
N SER A 12 7.55 -16.13 -4.57
CA SER A 12 8.04 -17.31 -5.26
C SER A 12 9.51 -17.61 -4.96
N LEU A 13 9.85 -18.89 -5.04
CA LEU A 13 11.21 -19.42 -4.93
C LEU A 13 11.58 -20.16 -6.23
N SER A 14 12.87 -20.21 -6.54
CA SER A 14 13.42 -21.09 -7.58
C SER A 14 13.35 -22.56 -7.14
N GLY A 15 13.57 -23.49 -8.08
CA GLY A 15 13.69 -24.92 -7.77
C GLY A 15 14.85 -25.27 -6.81
N SER A 16 15.81 -24.35 -6.62
CA SER A 16 16.91 -24.46 -5.65
C SER A 16 16.63 -23.74 -4.33
N GLY A 17 15.42 -23.18 -4.14
CA GLY A 17 15.01 -22.51 -2.90
C GLY A 17 15.43 -21.04 -2.78
N ARG A 18 15.94 -20.42 -3.86
CA ARG A 18 16.31 -18.99 -3.86
C ARG A 18 15.09 -18.13 -4.13
N VAL A 19 14.97 -16.98 -3.46
CA VAL A 19 13.86 -16.06 -3.71
C VAL A 19 13.95 -15.51 -5.13
N ARG A 20 12.81 -15.47 -5.83
CA ARG A 20 12.70 -14.91 -7.18
C ARG A 20 11.83 -13.67 -7.21
N GLU A 21 10.77 -13.66 -6.41
CA GLU A 21 9.83 -12.56 -6.37
C GLU A 21 9.40 -12.29 -4.93
N TYR A 22 9.31 -11.00 -4.61
CA TYR A 22 8.63 -10.52 -3.42
C TYR A 22 7.31 -9.88 -3.80
N GLU A 23 6.32 -10.08 -2.95
CA GLU A 23 5.10 -9.31 -2.94
C GLU A 23 5.24 -8.19 -1.90
N LEU A 24 5.23 -6.94 -2.37
CA LEU A 24 5.18 -5.76 -1.52
C LEU A 24 3.73 -5.37 -1.34
N ARG A 25 3.31 -5.18 -0.08
CA ARG A 25 1.97 -4.70 0.26
C ARG A 25 2.08 -3.37 0.98
N TYR A 26 1.19 -2.45 0.61
CA TYR A 26 0.98 -1.19 1.30
C TYR A 26 -0.48 -1.11 1.72
N ARG A 27 -0.75 -0.83 3.00
CA ARG A 27 -2.11 -0.66 3.54
C ARG A 27 -2.19 0.65 4.31
N ILE A 28 -3.24 1.41 4.06
CA ILE A 28 -3.60 2.58 4.86
C ILE A 28 -5.08 2.50 5.25
N SER A 29 -5.36 2.72 6.53
CA SER A 29 -6.72 2.75 7.08
C SER A 29 -7.09 4.18 7.46
N LEU A 30 -8.28 4.61 7.05
CA LEU A 30 -8.73 6.01 7.13
C LEU A 30 -10.17 6.08 7.62
N HIS A 31 -10.47 7.12 8.38
CA HIS A 31 -11.81 7.47 8.84
C HIS A 31 -11.97 8.97 8.68
N ALA A 32 -13.12 9.42 8.17
CA ALA A 32 -13.40 10.83 7.97
C ALA A 32 -14.77 11.21 8.53
N TYR A 33 -14.80 12.36 9.20
CA TYR A 33 -15.96 12.93 9.86
C TYR A 33 -15.92 14.45 9.71
N ASP A 34 -17.07 15.11 9.81
CA ASP A 34 -17.16 16.57 9.79
C ASP A 34 -16.91 17.22 11.16
N VAL A 35 -17.02 18.55 11.22
CA VAL A 35 -16.82 19.32 12.47
C VAL A 35 -17.81 18.94 13.58
N GLN A 36 -18.96 18.33 13.25
CA GLN A 36 -19.97 17.86 14.19
C GLN A 36 -19.77 16.37 14.58
N ARG A 37 -18.70 15.74 14.09
CA ARG A 37 -18.40 14.30 14.23
C ARG A 37 -19.41 13.39 13.55
N ILE A 38 -20.14 13.88 12.55
CA ILE A 38 -20.94 13.02 11.69
C ILE A 38 -19.97 12.29 10.76
N GLU A 39 -20.10 10.97 10.71
CA GLU A 39 -19.23 10.10 9.91
C GLU A 39 -19.57 10.22 8.42
N TRP A 40 -18.56 10.54 7.61
CA TRP A 40 -18.68 10.65 6.15
C TRP A 40 -18.07 9.43 5.46
N LEU A 41 -16.97 8.94 6.01
CA LEU A 41 -16.32 7.72 5.56
C LEU A 41 -16.01 6.89 6.81
N PRO A 42 -16.67 5.73 7.01
CA PRO A 42 -16.29 4.82 8.07
C PRO A 42 -14.86 4.35 7.90
N ALA A 43 -14.29 3.77 8.97
CA ALA A 43 -12.96 3.16 8.89
C ALA A 43 -12.87 2.23 7.67
N ASP A 44 -12.08 2.63 6.68
CA ASP A 44 -11.95 1.96 5.39
C ASP A 44 -10.48 1.87 4.99
N ASP A 45 -10.15 0.76 4.34
CA ASP A 45 -8.79 0.42 3.99
C ASP A 45 -8.54 0.63 2.49
N VAL A 46 -7.39 1.22 2.17
CA VAL A 46 -6.79 1.20 0.84
C VAL A 46 -5.58 0.28 0.90
N GLN A 47 -5.64 -0.82 0.17
CA GLN A 47 -4.54 -1.78 0.06
C GLN A 47 -4.04 -1.85 -1.38
N LEU A 48 -2.73 -1.78 -1.54
CA LEU A 48 -2.04 -1.90 -2.82
C LEU A 48 -0.98 -2.99 -2.73
N THR A 49 -0.79 -3.67 -3.84
CA THR A 49 0.21 -4.72 -3.99
C THR A 49 1.07 -4.44 -5.21
N ARG A 50 2.38 -4.69 -5.10
CA ARG A 50 3.33 -4.67 -6.22
C ARG A 50 4.24 -5.88 -6.15
N LEU A 51 4.64 -6.37 -7.32
CA LEU A 51 5.62 -7.44 -7.45
C LEU A 51 7.01 -6.81 -7.60
N LEU A 52 7.97 -7.33 -6.85
CA LEU A 52 9.38 -6.99 -6.97
C LEU A 52 10.13 -8.24 -7.39
N THR A 53 10.74 -8.19 -8.58
CA THR A 53 11.66 -9.25 -9.00
C THR A 53 12.94 -9.13 -8.18
N PHE A 54 13.52 -10.28 -7.80
CA PHE A 54 14.68 -10.30 -6.93
C PHE A 54 15.85 -11.06 -7.55
N ASP A 55 17.02 -10.44 -7.42
CA ASP A 55 18.31 -10.98 -7.81
C ASP A 55 19.35 -10.52 -6.80
N ASP A 56 19.99 -11.48 -6.11
CA ASP A 56 21.02 -11.22 -5.10
C ASP A 56 22.23 -10.48 -5.71
N GLU A 57 22.52 -10.69 -6.99
CA GLU A 57 23.64 -10.03 -7.69
C GLU A 57 23.43 -8.52 -7.83
N GLN A 58 22.18 -8.06 -7.74
CA GLN A 58 21.78 -6.66 -7.91
C GLN A 58 21.12 -6.10 -6.65
N LEU A 59 21.51 -6.59 -5.46
CA LEU A 59 20.86 -6.27 -4.18
C LEU A 59 20.61 -4.76 -3.98
N LEU A 60 21.63 -3.92 -4.15
CA LEU A 60 21.50 -2.47 -3.96
C LEU A 60 20.47 -1.85 -4.93
N ALA A 61 20.47 -2.28 -6.19
CA ALA A 61 19.50 -1.81 -7.17
C ALA A 61 18.08 -2.25 -6.79
N LYS A 62 17.92 -3.49 -6.27
CA LYS A 62 16.64 -4.00 -5.79
C LYS A 62 16.12 -3.29 -4.54
N GLU A 63 16.99 -2.87 -3.64
CA GLU A 63 16.61 -2.03 -2.48
C GLU A 63 16.10 -0.65 -2.93
N GLN A 64 16.73 -0.04 -3.93
CA GLN A 64 16.28 1.23 -4.51
C GLN A 64 14.93 1.06 -5.24
N GLU A 65 14.77 -0.01 -6.01
CA GLU A 65 13.52 -0.35 -6.69
C GLU A 65 12.39 -0.56 -5.67
N GLU A 66 12.64 -1.31 -4.59
CA GLU A 66 11.69 -1.52 -3.49
C GLU A 66 11.23 -0.19 -2.86
N ALA A 67 12.18 0.68 -2.52
CA ALA A 67 11.88 1.98 -1.93
C ALA A 67 11.02 2.85 -2.87
N GLN A 68 11.34 2.82 -4.17
CA GLN A 68 10.57 3.54 -5.19
C GLN A 68 9.16 2.96 -5.35
N LEU A 69 9.00 1.64 -5.36
CA LEU A 69 7.69 0.98 -5.41
C LEU A 69 6.83 1.35 -4.20
N TYR A 70 7.39 1.40 -2.99
CA TYR A 70 6.64 1.84 -1.81
C TYR A 70 6.22 3.30 -1.90
N LYS A 71 7.10 4.19 -2.40
CA LYS A 71 6.77 5.60 -2.61
C LYS A 71 5.62 5.76 -3.62
N ASP A 72 5.65 5.01 -4.71
CA ASP A 72 4.62 5.06 -5.74
C ASP A 72 3.28 4.47 -5.25
N MET A 73 3.32 3.36 -4.51
CA MET A 73 2.13 2.82 -3.85
C MET A 73 1.54 3.83 -2.87
N ARG A 74 2.36 4.49 -2.06
CA ARG A 74 1.88 5.53 -1.13
C ARG A 74 1.17 6.67 -1.86
N ALA A 75 1.74 7.15 -2.96
CA ALA A 75 1.15 8.21 -3.77
C ALA A 75 -0.20 7.78 -4.39
N ASP A 76 -0.28 6.57 -4.93
CA ASP A 76 -1.53 6.00 -5.48
C ASP A 76 -2.59 5.83 -4.38
N ALA A 77 -2.20 5.33 -3.20
CA ALA A 77 -3.12 5.15 -2.08
C ALA A 77 -3.71 6.50 -1.64
N VAL A 78 -2.89 7.54 -1.50
CA VAL A 78 -3.37 8.90 -1.19
C VAL A 78 -4.34 9.40 -2.27
N ALA A 79 -4.02 9.20 -3.55
CA ALA A 79 -4.91 9.62 -4.63
C ALA A 79 -6.25 8.86 -4.59
N GLN A 80 -6.25 7.57 -4.28
CA GLN A 80 -7.47 6.77 -4.09
C GLN A 80 -8.29 7.25 -2.90
N THR A 81 -7.64 7.53 -1.77
CA THR A 81 -8.28 8.11 -0.59
C THR A 81 -8.96 9.42 -0.91
N MET A 82 -8.26 10.36 -1.57
CA MET A 82 -8.82 11.66 -1.93
C MET A 82 -10.03 11.52 -2.87
N ARG A 83 -10.00 10.57 -3.82
CA ARG A 83 -11.15 10.25 -4.67
C ARG A 83 -12.33 9.69 -3.89
N ARG A 84 -12.09 8.83 -2.88
CA ARG A 84 -13.15 8.28 -2.01
C ARG A 84 -13.76 9.40 -1.16
N LEU A 85 -12.93 10.26 -0.56
CA LEU A 85 -13.38 11.41 0.22
C LEU A 85 -14.21 12.40 -0.60
N GLY A 86 -13.78 12.71 -1.83
CA GLY A 86 -14.53 13.61 -2.71
C GLY A 86 -15.90 13.08 -3.15
N ARG A 87 -16.16 11.78 -2.99
CA ARG A 87 -17.46 11.14 -3.24
C ARG A 87 -18.22 10.81 -1.95
N ALA A 88 -17.57 10.93 -0.80
CA ALA A 88 -18.18 10.66 0.49
C ALA A 88 -19.25 11.71 0.77
N LYS A 89 -20.39 11.24 1.26
CA LYS A 89 -21.50 12.06 1.73
C LYS A 89 -21.80 11.64 3.16
N PRO A 90 -22.39 12.52 3.99
CA PRO A 90 -22.90 12.13 5.28
C PRO A 90 -23.82 10.91 5.11
N ARG A 91 -23.65 9.87 5.93
CA ARG A 91 -24.64 8.80 6.01
C ARG A 91 -25.89 9.38 6.67
N GLU A 92 -27.01 9.40 5.93
CA GLU A 92 -28.35 9.71 6.45
C GLU A 92 -28.86 8.61 7.39
#